data_AF-A0AAJ3HS36-F1
#
_entry.id   AF-A0AAJ3HS36-F1
#
_cell.length_a   1.000
_cell.length_b   1.000
_cell.length_c   1.000
_cell.angle_alpha   90.00
_cell.angle_beta   90.00
_cell.angle_gamma   90.00
#
_symmetry.space_group_name_H-M   'P 1'
#
loop_
_entity.id
_entity.type
_entity.pdbx_description
1 polymer ?
#
loop_
_entity_poly.entity_id
_entity_poly.type
_entity_poly.pdbx_seq_one_letter_code
_entity_poly.pdbx_strand_id
1 'polypeptide(L)' 'MENDNIKGHWIGVFTSDNGVTEIDFTEVVVSKKILLKPFMKWYLKKRQKAYIRDLEKALAKEL' A
#
# COMPACT_ATOMS: atom_id res chain seq x y z
N MET A 1 6.55 6.23 -4.92
CA MET A 1 5.30 7.03 -4.85
C MET A 1 5.69 8.51 -4.75
N GLU A 2 5.24 9.38 -5.64
CA GLU A 2 5.57 10.82 -5.59
C GLU A 2 4.39 11.65 -6.10
N ASN A 3 3.92 12.61 -5.29
CA ASN A 3 2.99 13.65 -5.70
C ASN A 3 3.34 14.97 -4.98
N ASP A 4 2.50 16.01 -5.15
CA ASP A 4 2.72 17.35 -4.60
C ASP A 4 2.71 17.41 -3.06
N ASN A 5 2.12 16.39 -2.41
CA ASN A 5 1.89 16.37 -0.97
C ASN A 5 2.75 15.33 -0.24
N ILE A 6 3.12 14.23 -0.89
CA ILE A 6 3.87 13.09 -0.33
C ILE A 6 4.91 12.55 -1.32
N LYS A 7 6.06 12.16 -0.78
CA LYS A 7 7.08 11.36 -1.48
C LYS A 7 7.38 10.12 -0.65
N GLY A 8 7.64 9.00 -1.30
CA GLY A 8 7.91 7.77 -0.59
C GLY A 8 8.29 6.62 -1.50
N HIS A 9 8.71 5.52 -0.88
CA HIS A 9 8.90 4.24 -1.54
C HIS A 9 8.05 3.17 -0.85
N TRP A 10 7.69 2.16 -1.62
CA TRP A 10 6.96 1.01 -1.14
C TRP A 10 7.82 -0.23 -1.32
N ILE A 11 7.67 -1.17 -0.40
CA ILE A 11 8.30 -2.49 -0.44
C ILE A 11 7.17 -3.48 -0.25
N GLY A 12 7.01 -4.39 -1.23
CA GLY A 12 6.11 -5.52 -1.13
C GLY A 12 6.93 -6.79 -1.06
N VAL A 13 6.81 -7.54 0.04
CA VAL A 13 7.41 -8.86 0.20
C VAL A 13 6.30 -9.89 0.01
N PHE A 14 6.53 -10.83 -0.91
CA PHE A 14 5.59 -11.91 -1.22
C PHE A 14 6.23 -13.21 -0.78
N THR A 15 5.57 -13.92 0.11
CA THR A 15 6.05 -15.19 0.64
C THR A 15 4.99 -16.25 0.39
N SER A 16 5.40 -17.40 -0.15
CA SER A 16 4.51 -18.55 -0.21
C SER A 16 4.60 -19.31 1.11
N ASP A 17 3.44 -19.56 1.72
CA ASP A 17 3.32 -20.40 2.91
C ASP A 17 2.08 -21.29 2.78
N ASN A 18 2.23 -22.60 3.00
CA ASN A 18 1.10 -23.56 3.06
C ASN A 18 0.04 -23.44 1.94
N GLY A 19 0.44 -23.14 0.71
CA GLY A 19 -0.48 -23.00 -0.43
C GLY A 19 -1.22 -21.67 -0.50
N VAL A 20 -0.92 -20.73 0.40
CA VAL A 20 -1.34 -19.32 0.32
C VAL A 20 -0.14 -18.42 0.04
N THR A 21 -0.42 -17.20 -0.42
CA THR A 21 0.60 -16.14 -0.54
C THR A 21 0.35 -15.12 0.55
N GLU A 22 1.31 -15.00 1.47
CA GLU A 22 1.36 -13.91 2.43
C GLU A 22 2.05 -12.71 1.79
N ILE A 23 1.53 -11.52 2.08
CA ILE A 23 2.04 -10.27 1.53
C ILE A 23 2.29 -9.30 2.67
N ASP A 24 3.54 -8.87 2.83
CA ASP A 24 3.92 -7.75 3.70
C ASP A 24 4.13 -6.50 2.85
N PHE A 25 3.31 -5.49 3.11
CA PHE A 25 3.39 -4.18 2.47
C PHE A 25 3.91 -3.14 3.46
N THR A 26 5.12 -2.66 3.21
CA THR A 26 5.73 -1.55 3.94
C THR A 26 5.81 -0.31 3.07
N GLU A 27 5.30 0.81 3.58
CA GLU A 27 5.30 2.09 2.87
C GLU A 27 6.01 3.17 3.70
N VAL A 28 7.10 3.71 3.16
CA VAL A 28 7.87 4.78 3.80
C VAL A 28 7.49 6.09 3.12
N VAL A 29 6.82 6.99 3.86
CA VAL A 29 6.29 8.24 3.32
C VAL A 29 6.82 9.45 4.07
N VAL A 30 7.32 10.43 3.30
CA VAL A 30 7.71 11.75 3.75
C VAL A 30 6.65 12.75 3.29
N SER A 31 6.06 13.45 4.25
CA SER A 31 5.12 14.53 3.93
C SER A 31 5.87 15.79 3.51
N LYS A 32 5.46 16.38 2.38
CA LYS A 32 5.94 17.69 1.93
C LYS A 32 5.23 18.85 2.65
N LYS A 33 4.07 18.59 3.27
CA LYS A 33 3.25 19.59 3.98
C LYS A 33 2.91 19.13 5.40
N ILE A 34 3.46 19.81 6.41
CA ILE A 34 3.32 19.46 7.83
C ILE A 34 1.85 19.35 8.26
N LEU A 35 0.96 20.21 7.73
CA LEU A 35 -0.48 20.21 8.05
C LEU A 35 -1.20 18.90 7.66
N LEU A 36 -0.68 18.14 6.68
CA LEU A 36 -1.28 16.89 6.23
C LEU A 36 -0.87 15.68 7.08
N LYS A 37 0.14 15.82 7.96
CA LYS A 37 0.63 14.74 8.83
C LYS A 37 -0.47 13.99 9.62
N PRO A 38 -1.43 14.64 10.30
CA PRO A 38 -2.45 13.92 11.07
C PRO A 38 -3.37 13.05 10.18
N PHE A 39 -3.69 13.49 8.96
CA PHE A 39 -4.60 12.77 8.06
C PHE A 39 -3.90 11.73 7.18
N MET A 40 -2.58 11.84 7.03
CA MET A 40 -1.78 10.98 6.16
C MET A 40 -1.85 9.51 6.57
N LYS A 41 -1.80 9.19 7.87
CA LYS A 41 -1.91 7.79 8.34
C LYS A 41 -3.23 7.14 7.90
N TRP A 42 -4.33 7.86 8.02
CA TRP A 42 -5.65 7.37 7.61
C TRP A 42 -5.74 7.20 6.08
N TYR A 43 -5.23 8.18 5.34
CA TYR A 43 -5.16 8.13 3.88
C TYR A 43 -4.36 6.92 3.37
N LEU A 44 -3.17 6.67 3.93
CA LEU A 44 -2.32 5.54 3.53
C LEU A 44 -3.00 4.20 3.80
N LYS A 45 -3.60 4.02 4.99
CA LYS A 45 -4.39 2.81 5.30
C LYS A 45 -5.52 2.57 4.31
N LYS A 46 -6.27 3.62 3.94
CA LYS A 46 -7.36 3.52 2.97
C LYS A 46 -6.83 3.09 1.59
N ARG A 47 -5.69 3.63 1.16
CA ARG A 47 -5.08 3.26 -0.12
C ARG A 47 -4.53 1.84 -0.13
N GLN A 48 -3.84 1.43 0.93
CA GLN A 48 -3.33 0.06 1.07
C GLN A 48 -4.48 -0.95 1.00
N LYS A 49 -5.59 -0.70 1.70
CA LYS A 49 -6.78 -1.57 1.63
C LYS A 49 -7.40 -1.64 0.23
N ALA A 50 -7.47 -0.51 -0.48
CA ALA A 50 -7.98 -0.49 -1.84
C ALA A 50 -7.06 -1.28 -2.79
N TYR A 51 -5.75 -1.10 -2.66
CA TYR A 51 -4.75 -1.81 -3.46
C TYR A 51 -4.85 -3.33 -3.29
N ILE A 52 -4.89 -3.84 -2.06
CA ILE A 52 -5.01 -5.28 -1.81
C ILE A 52 -6.31 -5.82 -2.39
N ARG A 53 -7.44 -5.12 -2.20
CA ARG A 53 -8.73 -5.54 -2.77
C ARG A 53 -8.71 -5.60 -4.30
N ASP A 54 -8.06 -4.64 -4.95
CA ASP A 54 -7.98 -4.61 -6.40
C ASP A 54 -6.99 -5.68 -6.92
N LEU A 55 -5.93 -5.98 -6.17
CA LEU A 55 -5.01 -7.09 -6.44
C LEU A 55 -5.73 -8.44 -6.34
N GLU A 56 -6.48 -8.69 -5.26
CA GLU A 56 -7.30 -9.91 -5.10
C GLU A 56 -8.27 -10.10 -6.28
N LYS A 57 -8.93 -9.01 -6.70
CA LYS A 57 -9.85 -9.04 -7.84
C LYS A 57 -9.16 -9.31 -9.17
N ALA A 58 -7.94 -8.78 -9.38
CA ALA A 58 -7.18 -9.03 -10.59
C ALA A 58 -6.77 -10.51 -10.66
N LEU A 59 -6.24 -11.06 -9.57
CA LEU A 59 -5.85 -12.46 -9.47
C LEU A 59 -7.04 -13.41 -9.63
N ALA A 60 -8.20 -13.07 -9.05
CA ALA A 60 -9.43 -13.86 -9.21
C ALA A 60 -10.03 -13.83 -10.62
N LYS A 61 -9.59 -12.91 -11.50
CA LYS A 61 -10.00 -12.87 -12.92
C LYS A 61 -9.05 -13.64 -13.83
N GLU A 62 -7.85 -13.93 -13.38
CA GLU A 62 -6.82 -14.66 -14.14
C GLU A 62 -6.80 -16.17 -13.84
N LEU A 63 -7.52 -16.61 -12.81
CA LEU A 63 -7.80 -18.01 -12.45
C LEU A 63 -9.17 -18.45 -12.98
#